data_AF-A0A1M3L7H5-F1
#
_entry.id   AF-A0A1M3L7H5-F1
#
_cell.length_a   1.000
_cell.length_b   1.000
_cell.length_c   1.000
_cell.angle_alpha   90.00
_cell.angle_beta   90.00
_cell.angle_gamma   90.00
#
_symmetry.space_group_name_H-M   'P 1'
#
loop_
_entity.id
_entity.type
_entity.pdbx_description
1 polymer ?
#
loop_
_entity_poly.entity_id
_entity_poly.type
_entity_poly.pdbx_seq_one_letter_code
_entity_poly.pdbx_strand_id
1 'polypeptide(L)'
;MEDKLVTLAIHTNEKAQILKHVLEGENIEVHINDVDLDNPGVSAGVRIRIKESDLPKALSVVESRHLFSYDEEETYRTDDGRQRILIPVDFSDYSLKACRIAFNLARELGAKVKILHVYFNPYYPTALPMAEAFAYQGKEEKEFQNIIEKVKENIQRLCNTIDKKVSEGEFPSVNYSYVLREGLPEEEIVTFTKEYKPSIIVMGTRGKDQKDADLIGSVTAEVIEMTHVPLIAIPENTPFKDFKDVKHIAFLTNFSQRDLISFDLLAKLLQPYQDIRISLTHIAVKKSDQWDEIKLQGIKTYFSKQYPNLNLDYKLIDTSDMLKSLDEYIKDDGIQVLALTTSKRNIFARMFSPSISRKMLFHSDTPLFVLRG
;
A
#
# COMPACT_ATOMS: atom_id res chain seq x y z
N MET A 1 46.88 -7.63 -3.10
CA MET A 1 45.74 -6.70 -2.97
C MET A 1 44.94 -7.22 -1.81
N GLU A 2 44.70 -6.40 -0.79
CA GLU A 2 43.86 -6.82 0.35
C GLU A 2 42.44 -7.11 -0.14
N ASP A 3 41.89 -8.26 0.24
CA ASP A 3 40.53 -8.66 -0.15
C ASP A 3 39.54 -7.67 0.45
N LYS A 4 38.92 -6.86 -0.41
CA LYS A 4 37.95 -5.85 -0.01
C LYS A 4 36.69 -6.53 0.52
N LEU A 5 36.28 -6.17 1.73
CA LEU A 5 35.03 -6.66 2.33
C LEU A 5 33.84 -5.85 1.84
N VAL A 6 32.80 -6.54 1.34
CA VAL A 6 31.52 -5.95 0.92
C VAL A 6 30.40 -6.38 1.86
N THR A 7 29.37 -5.55 1.99
CA THR A 7 28.19 -5.89 2.80
C THR A 7 27.25 -6.76 1.97
N LEU A 8 27.01 -7.98 2.43
CA LEU A 8 26.06 -8.91 1.83
C LEU A 8 24.62 -8.57 2.27
N ALA A 9 24.42 -8.28 3.57
CA ALA A 9 23.11 -7.97 4.13
C ALA A 9 23.22 -7.21 5.48
N ILE A 10 22.13 -6.57 5.90
CA ILE A 10 21.96 -6.01 7.24
C ILE A 10 20.75 -6.67 7.90
N HIS A 11 20.95 -7.34 9.04
CA HIS A 11 19.92 -8.12 9.72
C HIS A 11 19.98 -7.98 11.24
N THR A 12 18.99 -8.52 11.95
CA THR A 12 19.06 -8.71 13.40
C THR A 12 20.21 -9.67 13.74
N ASN A 13 20.75 -9.57 14.96
CA ASN A 13 21.84 -10.45 15.41
C ASN A 13 21.54 -11.94 15.21
N GLU A 14 20.33 -12.39 15.56
CA GLU A 14 19.92 -13.78 15.39
C GLU A 14 19.95 -14.24 13.92
N LYS A 15 19.37 -13.45 13.01
CA LYS A 15 19.37 -13.76 11.57
C LYS A 15 20.77 -13.69 10.97
N ALA A 16 21.62 -12.81 11.49
CA ALA A 16 22.99 -12.69 11.05
C ALA A 16 23.86 -13.89 11.46
N GLN A 17 23.64 -14.46 12.65
CA GLN A 17 24.31 -15.70 13.06
C GLN A 17 23.87 -16.90 12.22
N ILE A 18 22.58 -16.97 11.88
CA ILE A 18 22.07 -18.02 10.97
C ILE A 18 22.74 -17.91 9.60
N LEU A 19 22.73 -16.72 9.00
CA LEU A 19 23.35 -16.51 7.69
C LEU A 19 24.86 -16.77 7.72
N LYS A 20 25.54 -16.33 8.79
CA LYS A 20 26.96 -16.60 9.01
C LYS A 20 27.24 -18.10 9.01
N HIS A 21 26.50 -18.88 9.79
CA HIS A 21 26.72 -20.32 9.89
C HIS A 21 26.56 -21.04 8.54
N VAL A 22 25.56 -20.62 7.76
CA VAL A 22 25.32 -21.21 6.43
C VAL A 22 26.46 -20.88 5.48
N LEU A 23 26.87 -19.61 5.40
CA LEU A 23 27.94 -19.17 4.49
C LEU A 23 29.29 -19.78 4.88
N GLU A 24 29.61 -19.84 6.18
CA GLU A 24 30.82 -20.48 6.67
C GLU A 24 30.83 -21.99 6.38
N GLY A 25 29.66 -22.64 6.44
CA GLY A 25 29.47 -24.04 6.02
C GLY A 25 29.76 -24.28 4.53
N GLU A 26 29.74 -23.24 3.70
CA GLU A 26 30.09 -23.26 2.28
C GLU A 26 31.49 -22.68 2.01
N ASN A 27 32.33 -22.59 3.05
CA ASN A 27 33.68 -22.01 3.04
C ASN A 27 33.71 -20.53 2.59
N ILE A 28 32.71 -19.74 2.98
CA ILE A 28 32.67 -18.28 2.77
C ILE A 28 32.89 -17.62 4.12
N GLU A 29 33.96 -16.84 4.25
CA GLU A 29 34.28 -16.14 5.51
C GLU A 29 33.34 -14.94 5.72
N VAL A 30 32.75 -14.85 6.92
CA VAL A 30 31.76 -13.83 7.27
C VAL A 30 32.18 -13.02 8.48
N HIS A 31 32.27 -11.71 8.30
CA HIS A 31 32.49 -10.73 9.37
C HIS A 31 31.17 -10.05 9.73
N ILE A 32 30.81 -10.10 11.01
CA ILE A 32 29.64 -9.39 11.54
C ILE A 32 30.12 -8.12 12.23
N ASN A 33 29.58 -6.97 11.82
CA ASN A 33 29.88 -5.68 12.40
C ASN A 33 28.60 -5.03 12.92
N ASP A 34 28.59 -4.54 14.16
CA ASP A 34 27.48 -3.74 14.66
C ASP A 34 27.29 -2.48 13.82
N VAL A 35 26.04 -2.14 13.53
CA VAL A 35 25.68 -0.88 12.86
C VAL A 35 25.87 0.33 13.80
N ASP A 36 25.94 0.08 15.12
CA ASP A 36 25.84 1.08 16.20
C ASP A 36 27.15 1.74 16.66
N LEU A 37 28.29 1.51 16.01
CA LEU A 37 29.53 2.16 16.44
C LEU A 37 29.59 3.68 16.13
N ASP A 38 28.67 4.20 15.31
CA ASP A 38 28.62 5.62 14.93
C ASP A 38 27.38 6.39 15.46
N ASN A 39 26.37 5.73 16.05
CA ASN A 39 25.17 6.41 16.59
C ASN A 39 24.34 5.51 17.54
N PRO A 40 24.50 5.62 18.87
CA PRO A 40 23.74 4.81 19.82
C PRO A 40 22.31 5.35 19.97
N GLY A 41 21.32 4.63 19.46
CA GLY A 41 19.89 4.96 19.63
C GLY A 41 18.92 4.36 18.60
N VAL A 42 19.41 3.67 17.56
CA VAL A 42 18.61 3.03 16.51
C VAL A 42 18.55 1.51 16.78
N SER A 43 17.44 0.87 16.45
CA SER A 43 17.25 -0.59 16.59
C SER A 43 18.47 -1.41 16.13
N ALA A 44 19.02 -2.23 17.04
CA ALA A 44 20.20 -3.07 16.86
C ALA A 44 20.14 -3.96 15.62
N GLY A 45 20.96 -3.65 14.63
CA GLY A 45 21.21 -4.48 13.44
C GLY A 45 22.70 -4.66 13.25
N VAL A 46 23.09 -5.73 12.56
CA VAL A 46 24.48 -6.02 12.25
C VAL A 46 24.67 -6.20 10.74
N ARG A 47 25.78 -5.67 10.23
CA ARG A 47 26.22 -5.85 8.84
C ARG A 47 26.93 -7.18 8.74
N ILE A 48 26.54 -7.96 7.74
CA ILE A 48 27.14 -9.24 7.39
C ILE A 48 28.03 -8.95 6.18
N ARG A 49 29.34 -9.03 6.37
CA ARG A 49 30.34 -8.69 5.36
C ARG A 49 31.14 -9.92 4.95
N ILE A 50 31.40 -10.04 3.66
CA ILE A 50 32.18 -11.13 3.05
C ILE A 50 33.22 -10.53 2.12
N LYS A 51 34.18 -11.34 1.69
CA LYS A 51 35.11 -10.93 0.62
C LYS A 51 34.33 -10.72 -0.68
N GLU A 52 34.66 -9.65 -1.40
CA GLU A 52 34.01 -9.32 -2.68
C GLU A 52 34.10 -10.48 -3.70
N SER A 53 35.19 -11.25 -3.67
CA SER A 53 35.38 -12.45 -4.49
C SER A 53 34.36 -13.55 -4.24
N ASP A 54 33.81 -13.63 -3.02
CA ASP A 54 32.89 -14.68 -2.61
C ASP A 54 31.42 -14.29 -2.82
N LEU A 55 31.15 -13.04 -3.23
CA LEU A 55 29.80 -12.51 -3.38
C LEU A 55 28.90 -13.33 -4.32
N PRO A 56 29.34 -13.76 -5.51
CA PRO A 56 28.49 -14.58 -6.39
C PRO A 56 28.12 -15.93 -5.75
N LYS A 57 29.07 -16.56 -5.05
CA LYS A 57 28.85 -17.83 -4.37
C LYS A 57 27.92 -17.64 -3.16
N ALA A 58 28.13 -16.58 -2.38
CA ALA A 58 27.29 -16.25 -1.23
C ALA A 58 25.83 -16.00 -1.63
N LEU A 59 25.60 -15.26 -2.71
CA LEU A 59 24.25 -15.02 -3.24
C LEU A 59 23.60 -16.33 -3.71
N SER A 60 24.34 -17.19 -4.41
CA SER A 60 23.85 -18.51 -4.82
C SER A 60 23.51 -19.42 -3.64
N VAL A 61 24.28 -19.38 -2.54
CA VAL A 61 24.01 -20.14 -1.31
C VAL A 61 22.76 -19.60 -0.60
N VAL A 62 22.60 -18.28 -0.52
CA VAL A 62 21.42 -17.64 0.06
C VAL A 62 20.15 -18.00 -0.73
N GLU A 63 20.23 -17.94 -2.06
CA GLU A 63 19.11 -18.24 -2.96
C GLU A 63 18.76 -19.74 -2.97
N SER A 64 19.75 -20.63 -3.10
CA SER A 64 19.53 -22.09 -3.20
C SER A 64 19.02 -22.72 -1.91
N ARG A 65 19.36 -22.15 -0.75
CA ARG A 65 18.86 -22.62 0.54
C ARG A 65 17.59 -21.91 0.99
N HIS A 66 16.99 -21.08 0.11
CA HIS A 66 15.82 -20.26 0.45
C HIS A 66 16.01 -19.45 1.74
N LEU A 67 17.24 -19.10 2.10
CA LEU A 67 17.51 -18.36 3.31
C LEU A 67 16.97 -16.95 3.11
N PHE A 68 15.90 -16.66 3.84
CA PHE A 68 15.11 -15.44 3.73
C PHE A 68 14.20 -15.35 2.49
N SER A 69 13.94 -16.47 1.81
CA SER A 69 12.72 -16.64 1.03
C SER A 69 11.53 -16.68 2.00
N TYR A 70 10.57 -15.77 1.83
CA TYR A 70 9.36 -15.72 2.65
C TYR A 70 8.26 -16.69 2.15
N ASP A 71 8.66 -17.72 1.40
CA ASP A 71 7.76 -18.78 0.88
C ASP A 71 7.71 -20.02 1.79
N GLU A 72 8.38 -20.02 2.95
CA GLU A 72 8.22 -21.07 3.95
C GLU A 72 6.86 -20.94 4.65
N GLU A 73 6.15 -22.06 4.81
CA GLU A 73 4.88 -22.15 5.55
C GLU A 73 4.99 -21.65 7.01
N GLU A 74 6.21 -21.56 7.57
CA GLU A 74 6.47 -20.99 8.90
C GLU A 74 6.50 -19.46 8.95
N THR A 75 6.43 -18.77 7.80
CA THR A 75 6.27 -17.30 7.75
C THR A 75 4.82 -16.84 7.87
N TYR A 76 3.87 -17.76 7.96
CA TYR A 76 2.52 -17.45 8.43
C TYR A 76 2.55 -17.11 9.92
N ARG A 77 2.60 -15.80 10.19
CA ARG A 77 2.28 -15.18 11.49
C ARG A 77 3.34 -15.43 12.58
N THR A 78 4.41 -14.65 12.55
CA THR A 78 4.77 -13.98 13.82
C THR A 78 3.80 -12.81 13.96
N ASP A 79 2.70 -13.04 14.67
CA ASP A 79 1.93 -11.94 15.26
C ASP A 79 2.85 -11.24 16.27
N ASP A 80 3.69 -10.35 15.77
CA ASP A 80 4.52 -9.46 16.58
C ASP A 80 3.69 -8.30 17.13
N GLY A 81 2.35 -8.36 17.02
CA GLY A 81 1.41 -7.32 17.40
C GLY A 81 1.46 -6.06 16.54
N ARG A 82 2.33 -5.99 15.52
CA ARG A 82 2.53 -4.77 14.73
C ARG A 82 1.55 -4.69 13.56
N GLN A 83 1.03 -3.49 13.33
CA GLN A 83 0.25 -3.20 12.14
C GLN A 83 1.08 -3.38 10.86
N ARG A 84 0.40 -3.64 9.75
CA ARG A 84 1.03 -3.98 8.48
C ARG A 84 0.39 -3.18 7.35
N ILE A 85 1.22 -2.48 6.59
CA ILE A 85 0.80 -1.72 5.42
C ILE A 85 1.25 -2.48 4.17
N LEU A 86 0.32 -2.69 3.24
CA LEU A 86 0.61 -3.23 1.91
C LEU A 86 0.65 -2.11 0.89
N ILE A 87 1.69 -2.09 0.07
CA ILE A 87 1.87 -1.10 -1.00
C ILE A 87 2.04 -1.82 -2.34
N PRO A 88 0.94 -2.01 -3.09
CA PRO A 88 1.03 -2.43 -4.49
C PRO A 88 1.75 -1.36 -5.32
N VAL A 89 2.74 -1.78 -6.12
CA VAL A 89 3.53 -0.90 -6.97
C VAL A 89 3.67 -1.42 -8.40
N ASP A 90 3.86 -0.50 -9.33
CA ASP A 90 4.03 -0.74 -10.76
C ASP A 90 5.24 0.02 -11.35
N PHE A 91 6.13 0.50 -10.47
CA PHE A 91 7.31 1.32 -10.79
C PHE A 91 7.02 2.69 -11.41
N SER A 92 5.79 3.19 -11.30
CA SER A 92 5.43 4.57 -11.67
C SER A 92 5.75 5.59 -10.56
N ASP A 93 5.73 6.87 -10.91
CA ASP A 93 5.83 7.96 -9.94
C ASP A 93 4.64 8.00 -8.97
N TYR A 94 3.47 7.50 -9.40
CA TYR A 94 2.30 7.32 -8.53
C TYR A 94 2.59 6.31 -7.42
N SER A 95 3.21 5.17 -7.78
CA SER A 95 3.65 4.16 -6.82
C SER A 95 4.68 4.73 -5.84
N LEU A 96 5.65 5.51 -6.30
CA LEU A 96 6.64 6.13 -5.41
C LEU A 96 6.01 7.15 -4.45
N LYS A 97 5.00 7.90 -4.90
CA LYS A 97 4.23 8.82 -4.05
C LYS A 97 3.40 8.07 -3.01
N ALA A 98 2.77 6.96 -3.39
CA ALA A 98 2.09 6.07 -2.47
C ALA A 98 3.06 5.51 -1.42
N CYS A 99 4.28 5.11 -1.81
CA CYS A 99 5.33 4.71 -0.88
C CYS A 99 5.63 5.80 0.14
N ARG A 100 5.80 7.05 -0.28
CA ARG A 100 6.08 8.16 0.65
C ARG A 100 5.01 8.29 1.73
N ILE A 101 3.75 8.33 1.33
CA ILE A 101 2.62 8.52 2.26
C ILE A 101 2.48 7.29 3.17
N ALA A 102 2.63 6.09 2.63
CA ALA A 102 2.58 4.85 3.38
C ALA A 102 3.72 4.74 4.41
N PHE A 103 4.93 5.20 4.08
CA PHE A 103 6.07 5.20 4.99
C PHE A 103 5.84 6.19 6.15
N ASN A 104 5.31 7.38 5.86
CA ASN A 104 4.88 8.32 6.90
C ASN A 104 3.83 7.69 7.82
N LEU A 105 2.79 7.09 7.24
CA LEU A 105 1.77 6.39 8.01
C LEU A 105 2.35 5.23 8.83
N ALA A 106 3.31 4.47 8.27
CA ALA A 106 3.95 3.37 8.96
C ALA A 106 4.79 3.82 10.16
N ARG A 107 5.49 4.94 10.05
CA ARG A 107 6.23 5.54 11.18
C ARG A 107 5.29 5.85 12.34
N GLU A 108 4.17 6.53 12.06
CA GLU A 108 3.20 6.92 13.09
C GLU A 108 2.51 5.72 13.76
N LEU A 109 2.25 4.67 12.98
CA LEU A 109 1.59 3.45 13.47
C LEU A 109 2.55 2.41 14.06
N GLY A 110 3.87 2.64 13.98
CA GLY A 110 4.87 1.61 14.28
C GLY A 110 4.71 0.36 13.39
N ALA A 111 4.20 0.53 12.18
CA ALA A 111 3.81 -0.54 11.28
C ALA A 111 4.97 -1.05 10.41
N LYS A 112 4.86 -2.30 9.96
CA LYS A 112 5.73 -2.87 8.92
C LYS A 112 5.15 -2.61 7.54
N VAL A 113 6.02 -2.38 6.57
CA VAL A 113 5.64 -2.15 5.19
C VAL A 113 6.00 -3.35 4.32
N LYS A 114 5.08 -3.79 3.47
CA LYS A 114 5.34 -4.74 2.40
C LYS A 114 5.01 -4.09 1.07
N ILE A 115 6.01 -3.95 0.21
CA ILE A 115 5.85 -3.54 -1.18
C ILE A 115 5.53 -4.80 -1.99
N LEU A 116 4.47 -4.77 -2.78
CA LEU A 116 4.05 -5.87 -3.64
C LEU A 116 4.11 -5.39 -5.09
N HIS A 117 4.86 -6.09 -5.94
CA HIS A 117 4.73 -5.94 -7.38
C HIS A 117 4.17 -7.22 -7.98
N VAL A 118 3.12 -7.09 -8.78
CA VAL A 118 2.54 -8.20 -9.54
C VAL A 118 2.97 -8.04 -10.99
N TYR A 119 3.66 -9.05 -11.54
CA TYR A 119 4.01 -9.09 -12.94
C TYR A 119 3.14 -10.12 -13.66
N PHE A 120 2.76 -9.81 -14.89
CA PHE A 120 1.99 -10.71 -15.73
C PHE A 120 2.95 -11.67 -16.46
N ASN A 121 2.63 -12.96 -16.40
CA ASN A 121 3.24 -13.96 -17.27
C ASN A 121 2.27 -14.29 -18.42
N PRO A 122 2.54 -13.84 -19.66
CA PRO A 122 1.69 -14.16 -20.80
C PRO A 122 1.65 -15.65 -21.16
N TYR A 123 2.50 -16.47 -20.54
CA TYR A 123 2.63 -17.90 -20.81
C TYR A 123 1.92 -18.80 -19.78
N TYR A 124 1.03 -18.24 -18.95
CA TYR A 124 0.22 -19.04 -18.03
C TYR A 124 -0.79 -19.92 -18.81
N PRO A 125 -0.86 -21.24 -18.55
CA PRO A 125 -1.59 -22.19 -19.38
C PRO A 125 -3.08 -22.19 -19.04
N THR A 126 -3.83 -21.21 -19.54
CA THR A 126 -5.30 -21.24 -19.44
C THR A 126 -6.05 -21.06 -20.77
N ALA A 127 -5.35 -21.07 -21.92
CA ALA A 127 -6.04 -20.95 -23.21
C ALA A 127 -5.46 -21.76 -24.39
N LEU A 128 -4.28 -22.38 -24.28
CA LEU A 128 -3.69 -23.10 -25.41
C LEU A 128 -4.01 -24.60 -25.35
N PRO A 129 -4.54 -25.20 -26.43
CA PRO A 129 -4.64 -26.65 -26.55
C PRO A 129 -3.27 -27.30 -26.33
N MET A 130 -3.24 -28.41 -25.60
CA MET A 130 -2.03 -29.12 -25.15
C MET A 130 -1.03 -29.45 -26.28
N ALA A 131 -1.49 -29.52 -27.54
CA ALA A 131 -0.64 -29.73 -28.71
C ALA A 131 0.24 -28.52 -29.07
N GLU A 132 -0.20 -27.29 -28.75
CA GLU A 132 0.56 -26.06 -29.01
C GLU A 132 1.58 -25.78 -27.90
N ALA A 133 1.34 -26.23 -26.67
CA ALA A 133 2.27 -26.04 -25.55
C ALA A 133 3.66 -26.69 -25.74
N PHE A 134 3.76 -27.77 -26.54
CA PHE A 134 5.02 -28.48 -26.78
C PHE A 134 5.85 -27.93 -27.94
N ALA A 135 5.24 -27.20 -28.89
CA ALA A 135 5.95 -26.65 -30.05
C ALA A 135 6.74 -25.35 -29.76
N TYR A 136 6.52 -24.76 -28.58
CA TYR A 136 6.94 -23.40 -28.25
C TYR A 136 8.11 -23.28 -27.23
N GLN A 137 8.61 -24.41 -26.70
CA GLN A 137 9.46 -24.47 -25.50
C GLN A 137 10.89 -23.89 -25.60
N GLY A 138 11.41 -23.48 -26.77
CA GLY A 138 12.85 -23.19 -26.93
C GLY A 138 13.30 -21.72 -27.00
N LYS A 139 12.47 -20.81 -27.54
CA LYS A 139 12.80 -19.37 -27.67
C LYS A 139 12.22 -18.53 -26.52
N GLU A 140 11.14 -19.02 -25.91
CA GLU A 140 10.29 -18.26 -25.00
C GLU A 140 10.75 -18.31 -23.54
N GLU A 141 11.49 -19.35 -23.15
CA GLU A 141 12.09 -19.45 -21.80
C GLU A 141 13.10 -18.32 -21.56
N LYS A 142 13.88 -17.94 -22.58
CA LYS A 142 14.80 -16.78 -22.51
C LYS A 142 14.06 -15.45 -22.45
N GLU A 143 12.99 -15.29 -23.21
CA GLU A 143 12.17 -14.06 -23.18
C GLU A 143 11.48 -13.90 -21.82
N PHE A 144 11.03 -15.00 -21.22
CA PHE A 144 10.45 -15.00 -19.88
C PHE A 144 11.49 -14.73 -18.79
N GLN A 145 12.67 -15.36 -18.84
CA GLN A 145 13.77 -15.04 -17.92
C GLN A 145 14.16 -13.56 -18.02
N ASN A 146 14.17 -12.99 -19.23
CA ASN A 146 14.39 -11.55 -19.42
C ASN A 146 13.30 -10.68 -18.76
N ILE A 147 12.04 -11.13 -18.70
CA ILE A 147 10.97 -10.41 -17.99
C ILE A 147 11.23 -10.43 -16.48
N ILE A 148 11.51 -11.60 -15.91
CA ILE A 148 11.79 -11.74 -14.46
C ILE A 148 13.03 -10.92 -14.07
N GLU A 149 14.10 -11.00 -14.84
CA GLU A 149 15.31 -10.21 -14.62
C GLU A 149 15.01 -8.71 -14.64
N LYS A 150 14.25 -8.22 -15.64
CA LYS A 150 13.81 -6.82 -15.67
C LYS A 150 12.96 -6.41 -14.48
N VAL A 151 12.05 -7.29 -14.03
CA VAL A 151 11.23 -7.03 -12.84
C VAL A 151 12.12 -6.94 -11.59
N LYS A 152 13.09 -7.86 -11.45
CA LYS A 152 14.09 -7.84 -10.36
C LYS A 152 14.94 -6.57 -10.39
N GLU A 153 15.41 -6.15 -11.56
CA GLU A 153 16.12 -4.88 -11.71
C GLU A 153 15.25 -3.68 -11.32
N ASN A 154 13.99 -3.64 -11.76
CA ASN A 154 13.10 -2.53 -11.50
C ASN A 154 12.72 -2.42 -10.01
N ILE A 155 12.47 -3.55 -9.33
CA ILE A 155 12.22 -3.52 -7.88
C ILE A 155 13.47 -3.13 -7.10
N GLN A 156 14.66 -3.55 -7.52
CA GLN A 156 15.92 -3.10 -6.92
C GLN A 156 16.14 -1.61 -7.13
N ARG A 157 15.88 -1.08 -8.34
CA ARG A 157 15.93 0.36 -8.61
C ARG A 157 14.96 1.12 -7.71
N LEU A 158 13.73 0.64 -7.56
CA LEU A 158 12.74 1.24 -6.67
C LEU A 158 13.24 1.26 -5.21
N CYS A 159 13.76 0.13 -4.70
CA CYS A 159 14.29 0.05 -3.35
C CYS A 159 15.48 1.01 -3.16
N ASN A 160 16.43 1.03 -4.10
CA ASN A 160 17.55 1.98 -4.06
C ASN A 160 17.08 3.44 -4.06
N THR A 161 16.04 3.77 -4.83
CA THR A 161 15.43 5.10 -4.81
C THR A 161 14.79 5.41 -3.46
N ILE A 162 14.07 4.46 -2.87
CA ILE A 162 13.46 4.60 -1.54
C ILE A 162 14.54 4.79 -0.49
N ASP A 163 15.58 3.96 -0.47
CA ASP A 163 16.68 4.02 0.50
C ASP A 163 17.44 5.34 0.39
N LYS A 164 17.70 5.81 -0.83
CA LYS A 164 18.26 7.14 -1.06
C LYS A 164 17.37 8.22 -0.46
N LYS A 165 16.06 8.19 -0.72
CA LYS A 165 15.09 9.15 -0.16
C LYS A 165 14.96 9.07 1.36
N VAL A 166 15.16 7.90 1.95
CA VAL A 166 15.24 7.74 3.41
C VAL A 166 16.53 8.40 3.93
N SER A 167 17.67 8.18 3.27
CA SER A 167 18.96 8.80 3.67
C SER A 167 18.97 10.32 3.54
N GLU A 168 18.23 10.86 2.56
CA GLU A 168 18.06 12.30 2.34
C GLU A 168 16.97 12.93 3.24
N GLY A 169 16.30 12.12 4.07
CA GLY A 169 15.24 12.58 4.98
C GLY A 169 13.91 12.92 4.31
N GLU A 170 13.74 12.60 3.02
CA GLU A 170 12.47 12.77 2.32
C GLU A 170 11.41 11.74 2.73
N PHE A 171 11.85 10.53 3.07
CA PHE A 171 11.04 9.41 3.55
C PHE A 171 11.49 9.06 4.98
N PRO A 172 10.58 8.64 5.87
CA PRO A 172 10.99 8.12 7.17
C PRO A 172 11.60 6.73 7.05
N SER A 173 12.53 6.42 7.95
CA SER A 173 13.06 5.06 8.09
C SER A 173 12.01 4.16 8.75
N VAL A 174 11.57 3.12 8.03
CA VAL A 174 10.60 2.12 8.50
C VAL A 174 11.06 0.72 8.10
N ASN A 175 10.60 -0.30 8.82
CA ASN A 175 10.86 -1.69 8.44
C ASN A 175 10.01 -2.03 7.21
N TYR A 176 10.64 -2.02 6.04
CA TYR A 176 10.01 -2.40 4.78
C TYR A 176 10.73 -3.57 4.12
N SER A 177 9.97 -4.32 3.33
CA SER A 177 10.48 -5.36 2.43
C SER A 177 9.60 -5.41 1.19
N TYR A 178 10.03 -6.10 0.13
CA TYR A 178 9.22 -6.32 -1.06
C TYR A 178 8.84 -7.80 -1.24
N VAL A 179 7.92 -8.06 -2.17
CA VAL A 179 7.58 -9.37 -2.71
C VAL A 179 7.18 -9.20 -4.17
N LEU A 180 7.54 -10.18 -5.00
CA LEU A 180 7.13 -10.27 -6.40
C LEU A 180 6.12 -11.41 -6.50
N ARG A 181 4.99 -11.17 -7.18
CA ARG A 181 3.98 -12.19 -7.45
C ARG A 181 3.69 -12.24 -8.93
N GLU A 182 3.36 -13.43 -9.41
CA GLU A 182 2.96 -13.64 -10.79
C GLU A 182 1.44 -13.71 -10.86
N GLY A 183 0.83 -13.01 -11.82
CA GLY A 183 -0.61 -13.10 -12.07
C GLY A 183 -1.23 -11.80 -12.57
N LEU A 184 -2.55 -11.70 -12.42
CA LEU A 184 -3.29 -10.46 -12.67
C LEU A 184 -3.19 -9.54 -11.45
N PRO A 185 -2.76 -8.26 -11.60
CA PRO A 185 -2.51 -7.36 -10.47
C PRO A 185 -3.66 -7.27 -9.47
N GLU A 186 -4.88 -7.01 -9.93
CA GLU A 186 -6.05 -6.85 -9.07
C GLU A 186 -6.40 -8.13 -8.28
N GLU A 187 -6.21 -9.30 -8.88
CA GLU A 187 -6.49 -10.59 -8.25
C GLU A 187 -5.41 -10.94 -7.23
N GLU A 188 -4.14 -10.82 -7.61
CA GLU A 188 -3.01 -11.14 -6.73
C GLU A 188 -2.90 -10.17 -5.56
N ILE A 189 -3.20 -8.88 -5.75
CA ILE A 189 -3.26 -7.93 -4.63
C ILE A 189 -4.30 -8.39 -3.61
N VAL A 190 -5.50 -8.77 -4.06
CA VAL A 190 -6.58 -9.22 -3.17
C VAL A 190 -6.23 -10.56 -2.52
N THR A 191 -5.65 -11.50 -3.27
CA THR A 191 -5.19 -12.79 -2.74
C THR A 191 -4.11 -12.58 -1.67
N PHE A 192 -3.10 -11.77 -1.96
CA PHE A 192 -2.01 -11.49 -1.03
C PHE A 192 -2.48 -10.77 0.24
N THR A 193 -3.58 -10.01 0.20
CA THR A 193 -4.15 -9.43 1.44
C THR A 193 -4.64 -10.51 2.41
N LYS A 194 -5.07 -11.68 1.93
CA LYS A 194 -5.49 -12.80 2.79
C LYS A 194 -4.30 -13.48 3.45
N GLU A 195 -3.18 -13.55 2.74
CA GLU A 195 -1.91 -14.12 3.22
C GLU A 195 -1.21 -13.17 4.20
N TYR A 196 -0.96 -11.93 3.78
CA TYR A 196 -0.20 -10.94 4.55
C TYR A 196 -0.99 -10.29 5.69
N LYS A 197 -2.32 -10.24 5.56
CA LYS A 197 -3.27 -9.61 6.50
C LYS A 197 -2.90 -8.16 6.85
N PRO A 198 -2.75 -7.26 5.85
CA PRO A 198 -2.49 -5.86 6.12
C PRO A 198 -3.69 -5.20 6.83
N SER A 199 -3.41 -4.23 7.70
CA SER A 199 -4.44 -3.36 8.28
C SER A 199 -4.91 -2.29 7.30
N ILE A 200 -4.07 -1.94 6.32
CA ILE A 200 -4.40 -0.96 5.27
C ILE A 200 -3.58 -1.21 4.00
N ILE A 201 -4.19 -0.92 2.86
CA ILE A 201 -3.53 -0.87 1.55
C ILE A 201 -3.31 0.60 1.18
N VAL A 202 -2.11 0.96 0.70
CA VAL A 202 -1.85 2.29 0.13
C VAL A 202 -1.33 2.10 -1.28
N MET A 203 -2.02 2.65 -2.28
CA MET A 203 -1.64 2.48 -3.69
C MET A 203 -1.91 3.72 -4.52
N GLY A 204 -1.25 3.84 -5.67
CA GLY A 204 -1.53 4.91 -6.64
C GLY A 204 -2.93 4.80 -7.25
N THR A 205 -3.52 5.92 -7.68
CA THR A 205 -4.77 5.89 -8.47
C THR A 205 -4.53 5.60 -9.96
N ARG A 206 -3.28 5.68 -10.44
CA ARG A 206 -2.90 5.42 -11.82
C ARG A 206 -1.59 4.65 -11.88
N GLY A 207 -1.38 3.99 -13.02
CA GLY A 207 -0.15 3.29 -13.31
C GLY A 207 0.73 3.93 -14.38
N LYS A 208 1.91 3.33 -14.60
CA LYS A 208 2.98 3.77 -15.50
C LYS A 208 2.51 4.00 -16.94
N ASP A 209 1.59 3.15 -17.40
CA ASP A 209 1.09 3.15 -18.78
C ASP A 209 -0.26 3.90 -18.94
N GLN A 210 -0.79 4.51 -17.88
CA GLN A 210 -2.15 5.07 -17.85
C GLN A 210 -2.19 6.59 -18.01
N LYS A 211 -1.64 7.09 -19.12
CA LYS A 211 -1.69 8.53 -19.48
C LYS A 211 -2.99 8.93 -20.21
N ASP A 212 -3.70 7.97 -20.80
CA ASP A 212 -4.98 8.19 -21.48
C ASP A 212 -6.17 8.15 -20.49
N ALA A 213 -7.17 9.00 -20.72
CA ALA A 213 -8.33 9.15 -19.84
C ALA A 213 -9.17 7.86 -19.67
N ASP A 214 -9.08 6.94 -20.63
CA ASP A 214 -9.91 5.74 -20.68
C ASP A 214 -9.38 4.57 -19.80
N LEU A 215 -8.15 4.66 -19.29
CA LEU A 215 -7.48 3.57 -18.54
C LEU A 215 -7.15 3.90 -17.08
N ILE A 216 -7.65 5.03 -16.56
CA ILE A 216 -7.33 5.55 -15.22
C ILE A 216 -7.72 4.56 -14.12
N GLY A 217 -6.74 4.02 -13.38
CA GLY A 217 -7.00 3.36 -12.09
C GLY A 217 -7.84 2.10 -12.13
N SER A 218 -7.85 1.36 -13.25
CA SER A 218 -8.57 0.10 -13.40
C SER A 218 -8.24 -0.92 -12.29
N VAL A 219 -6.95 -1.14 -12.02
CA VAL A 219 -6.47 -2.03 -10.95
C VAL A 219 -6.93 -1.52 -9.58
N THR A 220 -6.72 -0.24 -9.28
CA THR A 220 -7.12 0.38 -8.01
C THR A 220 -8.62 0.28 -7.77
N ALA A 221 -9.42 0.52 -8.82
CA ALA A 221 -10.87 0.39 -8.78
C ALA A 221 -11.31 -1.06 -8.52
N GLU A 222 -10.70 -2.04 -9.19
CA GLU A 222 -11.01 -3.45 -8.95
C GLU A 222 -10.60 -3.90 -7.54
N VAL A 223 -9.40 -3.51 -7.07
CA VAL A 223 -8.97 -3.78 -5.69
C VAL A 223 -9.97 -3.17 -4.70
N ILE A 224 -10.41 -1.92 -4.91
CA ILE A 224 -11.44 -1.28 -4.09
C ILE A 224 -12.75 -2.08 -4.10
N GLU A 225 -13.17 -2.68 -5.21
CA GLU A 225 -14.40 -3.47 -5.23
C GLU A 225 -14.26 -4.86 -4.59
N MET A 226 -13.04 -5.43 -4.60
CA MET A 226 -12.81 -6.83 -4.21
C MET A 226 -12.26 -7.03 -2.79
N THR A 227 -11.47 -6.09 -2.26
CA THR A 227 -10.80 -6.26 -0.95
C THR A 227 -11.73 -6.02 0.24
N HIS A 228 -11.40 -6.60 1.39
CA HIS A 228 -12.01 -6.32 2.69
C HIS A 228 -11.11 -5.46 3.59
N VAL A 229 -9.96 -5.03 3.08
CA VAL A 229 -9.02 -4.17 3.81
C VAL A 229 -9.32 -2.70 3.48
N PRO A 230 -9.22 -1.77 4.44
CA PRO A 230 -9.21 -0.34 4.17
C PRO A 230 -8.11 0.02 3.15
N LEU A 231 -8.39 1.00 2.28
CA LEU A 231 -7.49 1.37 1.20
C LEU A 231 -7.39 2.89 1.05
N ILE A 232 -6.16 3.39 0.92
CA ILE A 232 -5.90 4.79 0.54
C ILE A 232 -5.39 4.81 -0.91
N ALA A 233 -6.13 5.48 -1.78
CA ALA A 233 -5.77 5.68 -3.18
C ALA A 233 -5.15 7.07 -3.36
N ILE A 234 -3.92 7.11 -3.89
CA ILE A 234 -3.09 8.31 -3.98
C ILE A 234 -2.97 8.81 -5.43
N PRO A 235 -3.58 9.95 -5.78
CA PRO A 235 -3.45 10.58 -7.10
C PRO A 235 -2.15 11.35 -7.28
N GLU A 236 -1.90 11.78 -8.53
CA GLU A 236 -0.71 12.56 -8.87
C GLU A 236 -0.68 13.86 -8.08
N ASN A 237 -1.77 14.63 -8.13
CA ASN A 237 -1.79 15.97 -7.58
C ASN A 237 -2.18 16.00 -6.10
N THR A 238 -1.77 14.97 -5.34
CA THR A 238 -1.97 14.91 -3.90
C THR A 238 -1.34 16.13 -3.22
N PRO A 239 -2.12 16.97 -2.50
CA PRO A 239 -1.66 18.28 -2.01
C PRO A 239 -0.77 18.20 -0.76
N PHE A 240 -0.46 17.00 -0.27
CA PHE A 240 0.35 16.76 0.92
C PHE A 240 1.39 15.67 0.70
N LYS A 241 2.40 15.68 1.57
CA LYS A 241 3.56 14.78 1.52
C LYS A 241 3.61 13.83 2.72
N ASP A 242 3.08 14.28 3.85
CA ASP A 242 2.89 13.51 5.08
C ASP A 242 1.41 13.58 5.46
N PHE A 243 0.87 12.50 6.03
CA PHE A 243 -0.53 12.43 6.41
C PHE A 243 -0.86 13.39 7.55
N LYS A 244 0.14 13.77 8.38
CA LYS A 244 -0.01 14.83 9.41
C LYS A 244 -0.24 16.22 8.83
N ASP A 245 0.10 16.44 7.55
CA ASP A 245 -0.06 17.73 6.89
C ASP A 245 -1.49 17.92 6.35
N VAL A 246 -2.29 16.86 6.36
CA VAL A 246 -3.71 16.93 6.00
C VAL A 246 -4.41 17.90 6.95
N LYS A 247 -5.27 18.75 6.40
CA LYS A 247 -6.03 19.79 7.12
C LYS A 247 -7.53 19.55 7.06
N HIS A 248 -8.01 18.89 6.01
CA HIS A 248 -9.44 18.63 5.85
C HIS A 248 -9.72 17.28 5.20
N ILE A 249 -10.44 16.44 5.95
CA ILE A 249 -10.98 15.16 5.49
C ILE A 249 -12.50 15.25 5.48
N ALA A 250 -13.13 14.95 4.34
CA ALA A 250 -14.57 14.81 4.25
C ALA A 250 -14.94 13.32 4.22
N PHE A 251 -15.74 12.87 5.17
CA PHE A 251 -16.32 11.54 5.19
C PHE A 251 -17.72 11.57 4.61
N LEU A 252 -17.94 10.89 3.49
CA LEU A 252 -19.26 10.76 2.86
C LEU A 252 -20.07 9.67 3.54
N THR A 253 -21.31 10.00 3.91
CA THR A 253 -22.23 9.05 4.55
C THR A 253 -23.61 9.04 3.91
N ASN A 254 -24.28 7.89 3.95
CA ASN A 254 -25.72 7.72 3.74
C ASN A 254 -26.47 7.38 5.04
N PHE A 255 -25.86 7.66 6.19
CA PHE A 255 -26.33 7.33 7.54
C PHE A 255 -26.50 5.83 7.82
N SER A 256 -25.89 4.96 7.03
CA SER A 256 -25.92 3.52 7.32
C SER A 256 -25.10 3.18 8.56
N GLN A 257 -25.46 2.09 9.23
CA GLN A 257 -24.72 1.60 10.40
C GLN A 257 -23.22 1.37 10.09
N ARG A 258 -22.91 0.87 8.89
CA ARG A 258 -21.53 0.66 8.44
C ARG A 258 -20.75 1.96 8.32
N ASP A 259 -21.38 3.02 7.84
CA ASP A 259 -20.75 4.33 7.80
C ASP A 259 -20.41 4.83 9.19
N LEU A 260 -21.30 4.63 10.15
CA LEU A 260 -21.05 5.03 11.53
C LEU A 260 -19.90 4.24 12.16
N ILE A 261 -19.78 2.94 11.87
CA ILE A 261 -18.65 2.10 12.31
C ILE A 261 -17.34 2.58 11.66
N SER A 262 -17.34 2.82 10.34
CA SER A 262 -16.19 3.35 9.62
C SER A 262 -15.78 4.74 10.10
N PHE A 263 -16.75 5.62 10.38
CA PHE A 263 -16.49 6.96 10.88
C PHE A 263 -15.93 6.93 12.30
N ASP A 264 -16.42 6.02 13.15
CA ASP A 264 -15.85 5.78 14.49
C ASP A 264 -14.40 5.29 14.41
N LEU A 265 -14.09 4.37 13.49
CA LEU A 265 -12.72 3.92 13.24
C LEU A 265 -11.83 5.07 12.76
N LEU A 266 -12.32 5.89 11.82
CA LEU A 266 -11.60 7.06 11.33
C LEU A 266 -11.34 8.07 12.45
N ALA A 267 -12.37 8.40 13.24
CA ALA A 267 -12.25 9.32 14.36
C ALA A 267 -11.22 8.82 15.39
N LYS A 268 -11.26 7.54 15.75
CA LYS A 268 -10.25 6.91 16.63
C LYS A 268 -8.84 7.04 16.09
N LEU A 269 -8.64 6.75 14.81
CA LEU A 269 -7.34 6.86 14.14
C LEU A 269 -6.82 8.30 14.15
N LEU A 270 -7.71 9.28 14.03
CA LEU A 270 -7.35 10.70 13.90
C LEU A 270 -7.30 11.45 15.22
N GLN A 271 -7.62 10.83 16.36
CA GLN A 271 -7.52 11.46 17.69
C GLN A 271 -6.19 12.18 17.96
N PRO A 272 -5.02 11.65 17.55
CA PRO A 272 -3.75 12.35 17.77
C PRO A 272 -3.60 13.65 16.98
N TYR A 273 -4.43 13.88 15.95
CA TYR A 273 -4.29 14.97 14.98
C TYR A 273 -5.40 16.01 15.11
N GLN A 274 -5.31 16.86 16.13
CA GLN A 274 -6.36 17.86 16.46
C GLN A 274 -6.50 18.98 15.41
N ASP A 275 -5.45 19.22 14.62
CA ASP A 275 -5.46 20.23 13.55
C ASP A 275 -6.25 19.79 12.31
N ILE A 276 -6.65 18.50 12.23
CA ILE A 276 -7.41 17.97 11.11
C ILE A 276 -8.89 18.25 11.34
N ARG A 277 -9.50 19.02 10.43
CA ARG A 277 -10.96 19.13 10.34
C ARG A 277 -11.50 17.87 9.68
N ILE A 278 -12.51 17.25 10.30
CA ILE A 278 -13.20 16.07 9.77
C ILE A 278 -14.67 16.42 9.57
N SER A 279 -15.10 16.51 8.32
CA SER A 279 -16.50 16.81 7.97
C SER A 279 -17.25 15.52 7.68
N LEU A 280 -18.28 15.20 8.46
CA LEU A 280 -19.24 14.14 8.13
C LEU A 280 -20.32 14.72 7.22
N THR A 281 -20.34 14.30 5.97
CA THR A 281 -21.16 14.92 4.93
C THR A 281 -22.12 13.93 4.29
N HIS A 282 -23.40 14.28 4.29
CA HIS A 282 -24.42 13.58 3.51
C HIS A 282 -24.75 14.39 2.26
N ILE A 283 -24.63 13.75 1.09
CA ILE A 283 -24.98 14.33 -0.21
C ILE A 283 -26.21 13.61 -0.75
N ALA A 284 -27.32 14.33 -0.87
CA ALA A 284 -28.61 13.79 -1.29
C ALA A 284 -29.01 14.33 -2.67
N VAL A 285 -29.41 13.42 -3.58
CA VAL A 285 -29.94 13.78 -4.92
C VAL A 285 -31.36 14.37 -4.84
N LYS A 286 -32.00 14.25 -3.68
CA LYS A 286 -33.30 14.86 -3.37
C LYS A 286 -33.08 15.84 -2.23
N LYS A 287 -33.96 16.84 -2.14
CA LYS A 287 -33.95 17.78 -1.02
C LYS A 287 -33.99 17.00 0.29
N SER A 288 -33.00 17.23 1.16
CA SER A 288 -32.96 16.65 2.49
C SER A 288 -34.26 16.94 3.22
N ASP A 289 -34.76 15.93 3.92
CA ASP A 289 -35.96 16.07 4.73
C ASP A 289 -35.62 16.29 6.20
N GLN A 290 -36.65 16.53 7.01
CA GLN A 290 -36.50 16.71 8.45
C GLN A 290 -35.86 15.48 9.13
N TRP A 291 -36.00 14.28 8.57
CA TRP A 291 -35.40 13.07 9.13
C TRP A 291 -33.89 13.06 8.95
N ASP A 292 -33.38 13.52 7.82
CA ASP A 292 -31.94 13.61 7.58
C ASP A 292 -31.28 14.64 8.52
N GLU A 293 -31.95 15.77 8.80
CA GLU A 293 -31.52 16.72 9.82
C GLU A 293 -31.49 16.08 11.22
N ILE A 294 -32.56 15.36 11.61
CA ILE A 294 -32.64 14.68 12.93
C ILE A 294 -31.54 13.64 13.07
N LYS A 295 -31.30 12.81 12.04
CA LYS A 295 -30.21 11.81 12.04
C LYS A 295 -28.86 12.48 12.22
N LEU A 296 -28.58 13.53 11.44
CA LEU A 296 -27.30 14.24 11.52
C LEU A 296 -27.09 14.88 12.89
N GLN A 297 -28.13 15.46 13.51
CA GLN A 297 -28.05 15.99 14.87
C GLN A 297 -27.79 14.91 15.92
N GLY A 298 -28.42 13.74 15.78
CA GLY A 298 -28.15 12.60 16.66
C GLY A 298 -26.71 12.12 16.55
N ILE A 299 -26.21 11.97 15.33
CA ILE A 299 -24.82 11.58 15.04
C ILE A 299 -23.85 12.63 15.58
N LYS A 300 -24.12 13.92 15.34
CA LYS A 300 -23.34 15.03 15.88
C LYS A 300 -23.23 14.97 17.39
N THR A 301 -24.36 14.82 18.08
CA THR A 301 -24.40 14.72 19.53
C THR A 301 -23.58 13.55 20.05
N TYR A 302 -23.69 12.39 19.40
CA TYR A 302 -22.95 11.19 19.78
C TYR A 302 -21.43 11.37 19.60
N PHE A 303 -20.97 11.74 18.41
CA PHE A 303 -19.55 11.81 18.10
C PHE A 303 -18.85 13.00 18.74
N SER A 304 -19.52 14.16 18.87
CA SER A 304 -18.96 15.30 19.63
C SER A 304 -18.80 14.99 21.12
N LYS A 305 -19.66 14.14 21.69
CA LYS A 305 -19.50 13.68 23.08
C LYS A 305 -18.38 12.64 23.22
N GLN A 306 -18.29 11.71 22.27
CA GLN A 306 -17.30 10.64 22.28
C GLN A 306 -15.87 11.14 21.98
N TYR A 307 -15.74 12.15 21.12
CA TYR A 307 -14.47 12.70 20.64
C TYR A 307 -14.40 14.23 20.79
N PRO A 308 -14.40 14.76 22.03
CA PRO A 308 -14.49 16.20 22.28
C PRO A 308 -13.29 17.01 21.79
N ASN A 309 -12.15 16.35 21.56
CA ASN A 309 -10.91 16.99 21.12
C ASN A 309 -10.74 16.97 19.58
N LEU A 310 -11.65 16.32 18.84
CA LEU A 310 -11.61 16.32 17.38
C LEU A 310 -12.38 17.50 16.81
N ASN A 311 -11.83 18.12 15.77
CA ASN A 311 -12.50 19.17 15.00
C ASN A 311 -13.50 18.54 14.03
N LEU A 312 -14.68 18.16 14.55
CA LEU A 312 -15.76 17.55 13.79
C LEU A 312 -16.75 18.58 13.25
N ASP A 313 -17.01 18.53 11.96
CA ASP A 313 -18.07 19.29 11.29
C ASP A 313 -19.09 18.35 10.62
N TYR A 314 -20.29 18.86 10.36
CA TYR A 314 -21.41 18.07 9.85
C TYR A 314 -22.16 18.85 8.78
N LYS A 315 -22.31 18.26 7.58
CA LYS A 315 -22.89 18.97 6.42
C LYS A 315 -23.94 18.14 5.71
N LEU A 316 -25.06 18.77 5.36
CA LEU A 316 -26.04 18.25 4.40
C LEU A 316 -25.87 19.04 3.09
N ILE A 317 -25.79 18.32 1.97
CA ILE A 317 -25.70 18.90 0.64
C ILE A 317 -26.81 18.31 -0.21
N ASP A 318 -27.74 19.17 -0.64
CA ASP A 318 -28.75 18.81 -1.63
C ASP A 318 -28.20 19.07 -3.03
N THR A 319 -28.38 18.13 -3.95
CA THR A 319 -27.86 18.26 -5.31
C THR A 319 -28.79 17.64 -6.35
N SER A 320 -28.76 18.16 -7.58
CA SER A 320 -29.32 17.52 -8.76
C SER A 320 -28.28 16.74 -9.58
N ASP A 321 -26.99 16.99 -9.35
CA ASP A 321 -25.85 16.34 -10.01
C ASP A 321 -24.75 16.05 -8.97
N MET A 322 -24.69 14.78 -8.57
CA MET A 322 -23.86 14.32 -7.46
C MET A 322 -22.36 14.48 -7.74
N LEU A 323 -21.90 14.26 -8.98
CA LEU A 323 -20.47 14.38 -9.30
C LEU A 323 -20.04 15.84 -9.31
N LYS A 324 -20.82 16.68 -9.99
CA LYS A 324 -20.54 18.11 -10.06
C LYS A 324 -20.53 18.76 -8.67
N SER A 325 -21.54 18.48 -7.85
CA SER A 325 -21.59 19.06 -6.50
C SER A 325 -20.51 18.53 -5.58
N LEU A 326 -20.03 17.30 -5.80
CA LEU A 326 -18.91 16.76 -5.04
C LEU A 326 -17.59 17.45 -5.44
N ASP A 327 -17.36 17.70 -6.73
CA ASP A 327 -16.19 18.46 -7.19
C ASP A 327 -16.19 19.91 -6.68
N GLU A 328 -17.35 20.58 -6.74
CA GLU A 328 -17.55 21.92 -6.15
C GLU A 328 -17.27 21.89 -4.65
N TYR A 329 -17.83 20.91 -3.93
CA TYR A 329 -17.61 20.77 -2.48
C TYR A 329 -16.14 20.52 -2.13
N ILE A 330 -15.45 19.65 -2.88
CA ILE A 330 -14.02 19.37 -2.68
C ILE A 330 -13.21 20.65 -2.81
N LYS A 331 -13.49 21.44 -3.85
CA LYS A 331 -12.76 22.67 -4.14
C LYS A 331 -13.08 23.79 -3.14
N ASP A 332 -14.36 24.06 -2.90
CA ASP A 332 -14.81 25.21 -2.12
C ASP A 332 -14.53 25.07 -0.63
N ASP A 333 -14.64 23.85 -0.09
CA ASP A 333 -14.32 23.55 1.30
C ASP A 333 -12.85 23.12 1.49
N GLY A 334 -12.05 23.06 0.42
CA GLY A 334 -10.62 22.73 0.48
C GLY A 334 -10.35 21.32 1.00
N ILE A 335 -11.13 20.34 0.56
CA ILE A 335 -11.01 18.94 0.97
C ILE A 335 -9.74 18.34 0.37
N GLN A 336 -8.90 17.76 1.22
CA GLN A 336 -7.64 17.15 0.81
C GLN A 336 -7.72 15.61 0.78
N VAL A 337 -8.66 15.03 1.52
CA VAL A 337 -8.93 13.58 1.50
C VAL A 337 -10.43 13.35 1.54
N LEU A 338 -10.93 12.52 0.64
CA LEU A 338 -12.33 12.07 0.66
C LEU A 338 -12.38 10.65 1.22
N ALA A 339 -13.00 10.49 2.39
CA ALA A 339 -13.25 9.21 3.02
C ALA A 339 -14.66 8.71 2.70
N LEU A 340 -14.81 7.41 2.47
CA LEU A 340 -16.11 6.80 2.21
C LEU A 340 -16.11 5.31 2.58
N THR A 341 -17.27 4.79 2.95
CA THR A 341 -17.44 3.34 3.16
C THR A 341 -17.86 2.68 1.87
N THR A 342 -17.18 1.60 1.50
CA THR A 342 -17.64 0.74 0.41
C THR A 342 -18.00 -0.64 0.94
N SER A 343 -18.86 -1.34 0.20
CA SER A 343 -19.24 -2.71 0.51
C SER A 343 -19.05 -3.60 -0.70
N LYS A 344 -18.73 -4.87 -0.48
CA LYS A 344 -18.63 -5.85 -1.56
C LYS A 344 -19.94 -5.90 -2.34
N ARG A 345 -19.86 -5.64 -3.65
CA ARG A 345 -21.00 -5.73 -4.58
C ARG A 345 -20.85 -6.98 -5.43
N ASN A 346 -21.97 -7.62 -5.77
CA ASN A 346 -21.98 -8.77 -6.66
C ASN A 346 -21.43 -8.37 -8.04
N ILE A 347 -20.74 -9.29 -8.73
CA ILE A 347 -20.05 -9.06 -10.00
C ILE A 347 -20.97 -8.38 -11.03
N PHE A 348 -22.21 -8.85 -11.18
CA PHE A 348 -23.22 -8.26 -12.06
C PHE A 348 -23.59 -6.81 -11.68
N ALA A 349 -23.73 -6.50 -10.40
CA ALA A 349 -24.09 -5.15 -9.95
C ALA A 349 -22.99 -4.11 -10.23
N ARG A 350 -21.72 -4.54 -10.32
CA ARG A 350 -20.59 -3.67 -10.68
C ARG A 350 -20.63 -3.25 -12.16
N MET A 351 -21.10 -4.13 -13.04
CA MET A 351 -21.18 -3.88 -14.48
C MET A 351 -22.24 -2.84 -14.86
N PHE A 352 -23.35 -2.76 -14.11
CA PHE A 352 -24.48 -1.89 -14.46
C PHE A 352 -24.48 -0.52 -13.76
N SER A 353 -23.71 -0.33 -12.68
CA SER A 353 -23.65 0.95 -11.95
C SER A 353 -22.35 1.10 -11.16
N PRO A 354 -21.40 1.93 -11.61
CA PRO A 354 -20.16 2.20 -10.89
C PRO A 354 -20.41 2.76 -9.48
N SER A 355 -19.62 2.32 -8.49
CA SER A 355 -19.66 2.87 -7.14
C SER A 355 -19.18 4.34 -7.12
N ILE A 356 -19.53 5.09 -6.08
CA ILE A 356 -19.05 6.47 -5.89
C ILE A 356 -17.52 6.50 -5.81
N SER A 357 -16.91 5.55 -5.08
CA SER A 357 -15.45 5.40 -5.05
C SER A 357 -14.87 5.19 -6.44
N ARG A 358 -15.47 4.32 -7.25
CA ARG A 358 -15.01 4.10 -8.63
C ARG A 358 -15.08 5.42 -9.40
N LYS A 359 -16.25 6.08 -9.45
CA LYS A 359 -16.42 7.37 -10.14
C LYS A 359 -15.38 8.41 -9.68
N MET A 360 -15.13 8.50 -8.38
CA MET A 360 -14.16 9.47 -7.83
C MET A 360 -12.72 9.23 -8.26
N LEU A 361 -12.28 7.97 -8.41
CA LEU A 361 -10.94 7.67 -8.95
C LEU A 361 -10.74 8.23 -10.37
N PHE A 362 -11.81 8.26 -11.18
CA PHE A 362 -11.77 8.73 -12.56
C PHE A 362 -11.96 10.25 -12.70
N HIS A 363 -12.63 10.88 -11.73
CA HIS A 363 -13.06 12.29 -11.83
C HIS A 363 -12.29 13.25 -10.92
N SER A 364 -11.59 12.75 -9.90
CA SER A 364 -10.95 13.61 -8.89
C SER A 364 -9.47 13.29 -8.69
N ASP A 365 -8.66 14.34 -8.57
CA ASP A 365 -7.28 14.29 -8.10
C ASP A 365 -7.20 14.35 -6.56
N THR A 366 -8.30 14.03 -5.87
CA THR A 366 -8.36 13.98 -4.40
C THR A 366 -8.06 12.57 -3.89
N PRO A 367 -7.10 12.39 -2.97
CA PRO A 367 -6.89 11.13 -2.27
C PRO A 367 -8.19 10.54 -1.73
N LEU A 368 -8.40 9.25 -1.96
CA LEU A 368 -9.57 8.52 -1.48
C LEU A 368 -9.19 7.59 -0.34
N PHE A 369 -9.87 7.71 0.81
CA PHE A 369 -9.77 6.76 1.90
C PHE A 369 -11.03 5.88 1.95
N VAL A 370 -10.91 4.67 1.41
CA VAL A 370 -11.98 3.70 1.31
C VAL A 370 -11.98 2.76 2.52
N LEU A 371 -13.03 2.84 3.33
CA LEU A 371 -13.23 2.06 4.54
C LEU A 371 -14.21 0.89 4.32
N ARG A 372 -14.15 -0.10 5.22
CA ARG A 372 -14.92 -1.35 5.19
C ARG A 372 -15.62 -1.48 6.53
N GLY A 373 -16.78 -0.83 6.65
CA GLY A 373 -17.55 -0.74 7.90
C GLY A 373 -18.08 -2.07 8.40
#